data_AF-A0A8J3DIX4-F1
#
_entry.id   AF-A0A8J3DIX4-F1
#
_cell.length_a   1.000
_cell.length_b   1.000
_cell.length_c   1.000
_cell.angle_alpha   90.00
_cell.angle_beta   90.00
_cell.angle_gamma   90.00
#
_symmetry.space_group_name_H-M   'P 1'
#
loop_
_entity.id
_entity.type
_entity.pdbx_description
1 polymer ?
#
loop_
_entity_poly.entity_id
_entity_poly.type
_entity_poly.pdbx_seq_one_letter_code
_entity_poly.pdbx_strand_id
1 'polypeptide(L)'
;MNFWSRKISIDAMHENKHGEGLRKTLSWPHLMALGVGAIVGTGILTLIGVGAGLAGPAVLLSFALAGLICACAALAYAELSTMMPAAGSAYTYSYAVLGELFAWIVGWSLILEYSLVVSAVAVGWSGYAVGFLSGMGIDLPIWLAVGPHVEGGLINLPAVFIIAIVTGMLLLGTRESATLNAILVVIKISALVLFVAVALPNFDSANFTPFMPHGFGGPLVQTGVMAAAAIIFFAFYGFDAIATAAEEAKDPKRDLAIGIVGSMVVCTALYIGVAATAVGAAPVASFSDSPEPLALIMRNLGQGAVAQWIAASAVIALPTVLLAFLFGQSRVFLGMARDGLLPTRLARISSRGVPAIVTIFTAVLVSVLAGLMRLDELASLANAGTLMAFASVGLALIVLRIRDPKRDRPFKAPLWPVVGVVTILGCVIFFFSLQHRTQFWFLIWNVLGIVVYLAWSMRNSRLAKPVPNFAA
;
A
#
# COMPACT_ATOMS: atom_id res chain seq x y z
N MET A 1 4.12 -30.38 -17.78
CA MET A 1 3.59 -29.00 -17.79
C MET A 1 4.73 -28.05 -18.15
N ASN A 2 4.53 -27.13 -19.09
CA ASN A 2 5.53 -26.09 -19.40
C ASN A 2 5.81 -25.28 -18.14
N PHE A 3 7.08 -24.91 -17.92
CA PHE A 3 7.50 -24.27 -16.66
C PHE A 3 6.72 -22.98 -16.37
N TRP A 4 6.36 -22.21 -17.41
CA TRP A 4 5.62 -20.96 -17.28
C TRP A 4 4.15 -21.12 -16.89
N SER A 5 3.54 -22.29 -17.09
CA SER A 5 2.09 -22.50 -16.92
C SER A 5 1.72 -23.32 -15.68
N ARG A 6 2.66 -23.57 -14.76
CA ARG A 6 2.37 -24.31 -13.53
C ARG A 6 1.46 -23.49 -12.62
N LYS A 7 0.46 -24.13 -12.01
CA LYS A 7 -0.58 -23.47 -11.19
C LYS A 7 -0.79 -24.24 -9.91
N ILE A 8 -1.04 -23.50 -8.83
CA ILE A 8 -1.52 -24.09 -7.58
C ILE A 8 -3.00 -24.41 -7.74
N SER A 9 -3.42 -25.60 -7.31
CA SER A 9 -4.84 -25.96 -7.28
C SER A 9 -5.57 -25.10 -6.26
N ILE A 10 -6.66 -24.45 -6.70
CA ILE A 10 -7.55 -23.70 -5.80
C ILE A 10 -8.17 -24.64 -4.75
N ASP A 11 -8.47 -25.88 -5.12
CA ASP A 11 -9.09 -26.84 -4.20
C ASP A 11 -8.10 -27.28 -3.11
N ALA A 12 -6.81 -27.40 -3.43
CA ALA A 12 -5.75 -27.67 -2.45
C ALA A 12 -5.53 -26.49 -1.47
N MET A 13 -5.98 -25.27 -1.80
CA MET A 13 -5.94 -24.13 -0.86
C MET A 13 -7.05 -24.20 0.19
N HIS A 14 -8.16 -24.90 -0.09
CA HIS A 14 -9.25 -25.13 0.87
C HIS A 14 -8.97 -26.32 1.79
N GLU A 15 -8.13 -27.26 1.34
CA GLU A 15 -7.62 -28.37 2.14
C GLU A 15 -6.56 -27.87 3.14
N ASN A 16 -7.02 -27.13 4.17
CA ASN A 16 -6.23 -26.92 5.38
C ASN A 16 -5.87 -28.30 5.96
N LYS A 17 -4.60 -28.67 5.87
CA LYS A 17 -4.07 -29.81 6.64
C LYS A 17 -4.46 -29.60 8.11
N HIS A 18 -5.24 -30.53 8.64
CA HIS A 18 -5.63 -30.58 10.05
C HIS A 18 -4.39 -30.34 10.95
N GLY A 19 -4.27 -29.13 11.53
CA GLY A 19 -3.26 -28.81 12.53
C GLY A 19 -2.45 -27.51 12.37
N GLU A 20 -2.44 -26.85 11.19
CA GLU A 20 -1.52 -25.71 10.92
C GLU A 20 -2.22 -24.35 10.62
N GLY A 21 -3.51 -24.19 10.92
CA GLY A 21 -4.26 -22.95 10.63
C GLY A 21 -4.12 -21.85 11.69
N LEU A 22 -4.08 -20.58 11.28
CA LEU A 22 -4.18 -19.42 12.18
C LEU A 22 -5.54 -19.41 12.92
N ARG A 23 -5.57 -18.87 14.14
CA ARG A 23 -6.82 -18.75 14.91
C ARG A 23 -7.74 -17.73 14.24
N LYS A 24 -8.97 -18.13 13.94
CA LYS A 24 -10.01 -17.26 13.38
C LYS A 24 -10.55 -16.30 14.44
N THR A 25 -9.97 -15.11 14.53
CA THR A 25 -10.29 -14.10 15.55
C THR A 25 -10.96 -12.85 14.96
N LEU A 26 -10.79 -12.59 13.67
CA LEU A 26 -11.20 -11.33 13.03
C LEU A 26 -12.62 -11.44 12.45
N SER A 27 -13.44 -10.43 12.70
CA SER A 27 -14.76 -10.26 12.07
C SER A 27 -14.80 -8.98 11.23
N TRP A 28 -15.89 -8.75 10.49
CA TRP A 28 -15.99 -7.59 9.58
C TRP A 28 -15.59 -6.23 10.17
N PRO A 29 -15.90 -5.84 11.44
CA PRO A 29 -15.48 -4.53 11.96
C PRO A 29 -13.96 -4.46 12.14
N HIS A 30 -13.33 -5.57 12.56
CA HIS A 30 -11.89 -5.64 12.71
C HIS A 30 -11.20 -5.55 11.35
N LEU A 31 -11.74 -6.19 10.32
CA LEU A 31 -11.22 -6.12 8.96
C LEU A 31 -11.42 -4.74 8.34
N MET A 32 -12.56 -4.08 8.59
CA MET A 32 -12.75 -2.67 8.20
C MET A 32 -11.75 -1.75 8.90
N ALA A 33 -11.54 -1.90 10.21
CA ALA A 33 -10.53 -1.14 10.93
C ALA A 33 -9.12 -1.42 10.41
N LEU A 34 -8.78 -2.67 10.09
CA LEU A 34 -7.51 -3.02 9.45
C LEU A 34 -7.35 -2.33 8.09
N GLY A 35 -8.39 -2.37 7.25
CA GLY A 35 -8.40 -1.72 5.96
C GLY A 35 -8.22 -0.21 6.05
N VAL A 36 -9.09 0.47 6.81
CA VAL A 36 -9.01 1.93 7.02
C VAL A 36 -7.69 2.30 7.67
N GLY A 37 -7.20 1.47 8.61
CA GLY A 37 -5.92 1.66 9.27
C GLY A 37 -4.73 1.58 8.32
N ALA A 38 -4.75 0.67 7.36
CA ALA A 38 -3.70 0.51 6.36
C ALA A 38 -3.76 1.55 5.24
N ILE A 39 -4.97 1.97 4.85
CA ILE A 39 -5.23 2.96 3.79
C ILE A 39 -4.91 4.37 4.29
N VAL A 40 -5.49 4.78 5.41
CA VAL A 40 -5.30 6.13 5.97
C VAL A 40 -3.91 6.27 6.59
N GLY A 41 -3.02 6.86 5.80
CA GLY A 41 -1.66 7.21 6.22
C GLY A 41 -1.03 8.31 5.38
N THR A 42 0.26 8.15 5.07
CA THR A 42 1.11 9.16 4.40
C THR A 42 0.54 9.66 3.07
N GLY A 43 -0.28 8.86 2.37
CA GLY A 43 -0.90 9.29 1.13
C GLY A 43 -1.79 10.53 1.28
N ILE A 44 -2.79 10.48 2.17
CA ILE A 44 -3.66 11.65 2.39
C ILE A 44 -2.99 12.69 3.29
N LEU A 45 -2.16 12.26 4.24
CA LEU A 45 -1.54 13.17 5.20
C LEU A 45 -0.44 14.02 4.56
N THR A 46 0.42 13.42 3.73
CA THR A 46 1.58 14.11 3.12
C THR A 46 1.50 14.23 1.60
N LEU A 47 1.18 13.15 0.87
CA LEU A 47 1.22 13.19 -0.60
C LEU A 47 0.12 14.05 -1.24
N ILE A 48 -0.90 14.48 -0.48
CA ILE A 48 -1.82 15.52 -0.92
C ILE A 48 -1.10 16.80 -1.33
N GLY A 49 -0.04 17.21 -0.61
CA GLY A 49 0.75 18.39 -0.95
C GLY A 49 1.46 18.22 -2.29
N VAL A 50 2.18 17.11 -2.45
CA VAL A 50 2.88 16.75 -3.69
C VAL A 50 1.90 16.69 -4.87
N GLY A 51 0.77 16.02 -4.69
CA GLY A 51 -0.27 15.89 -5.70
C GLY A 51 -0.92 17.23 -6.07
N ALA A 52 -1.17 18.09 -5.09
CA ALA A 52 -1.65 19.45 -5.31
C ALA A 52 -0.60 20.29 -6.04
N GLY A 53 0.70 20.14 -5.75
CA GLY A 53 1.77 20.78 -6.52
C GLY A 53 1.78 20.38 -8.00
N LEU A 54 1.39 19.15 -8.32
CA LEU A 54 1.34 18.65 -9.71
C LEU A 54 0.06 19.04 -10.46
N ALA A 55 -1.10 19.07 -9.80
CA ALA A 55 -2.40 19.27 -10.43
C ALA A 55 -3.06 20.63 -10.12
N GLY A 56 -2.55 21.38 -9.15
CA GLY A 56 -3.25 22.51 -8.56
C GLY A 56 -4.53 22.07 -7.83
N PRO A 57 -5.57 22.93 -7.79
CA PRO A 57 -6.88 22.60 -7.21
C PRO A 57 -7.54 21.36 -7.84
N ALA A 58 -7.20 21.02 -9.09
CA ALA A 58 -7.66 19.81 -9.77
C ALA A 58 -7.11 18.50 -9.18
N VAL A 59 -6.33 18.54 -8.09
CA VAL A 59 -5.97 17.36 -7.27
C VAL A 59 -7.20 16.54 -6.84
N LEU A 60 -8.36 17.17 -6.73
CA LEU A 60 -9.64 16.49 -6.49
C LEU A 60 -10.01 15.48 -7.57
N LEU A 61 -9.83 15.85 -8.84
CA LEU A 61 -10.04 14.92 -9.95
C LEU A 61 -9.03 13.77 -9.89
N SER A 62 -7.82 14.06 -9.41
CA SER A 62 -6.76 13.06 -9.25
C SER A 62 -7.13 12.01 -8.19
N PHE A 63 -7.64 12.44 -7.04
CA PHE A 63 -8.19 11.54 -6.01
C PHE A 63 -9.40 10.75 -6.51
N ALA A 64 -10.31 11.37 -7.27
CA ALA A 64 -11.46 10.69 -7.83
C ALA A 64 -11.07 9.60 -8.85
N LEU A 65 -10.12 9.89 -9.73
CA LEU A 65 -9.60 8.93 -10.72
C LEU A 65 -8.86 7.77 -10.05
N ALA A 66 -7.96 8.08 -9.10
CA ALA A 66 -7.25 7.06 -8.35
C ALA A 66 -8.22 6.18 -7.53
N GLY A 67 -9.20 6.81 -6.85
CA GLY A 67 -10.23 6.11 -6.10
C GLY A 67 -11.10 5.21 -6.99
N LEU A 68 -11.45 5.64 -8.20
CA LEU A 68 -12.20 4.82 -9.16
C LEU A 68 -11.44 3.55 -9.56
N ILE A 69 -10.17 3.68 -9.94
CA ILE A 69 -9.32 2.55 -10.34
C ILE A 69 -9.12 1.60 -9.15
N CYS A 70 -8.85 2.14 -7.96
CA CYS A 70 -8.71 1.36 -6.72
C CYS A 70 -10.01 0.68 -6.30
N ALA A 71 -11.17 1.30 -6.50
CA ALA A 71 -12.46 0.69 -6.22
C ALA A 71 -12.71 -0.50 -7.15
N CYS A 72 -12.41 -0.39 -8.44
CA CYS A 72 -12.47 -1.53 -9.36
C CYS A 72 -11.49 -2.64 -8.94
N ALA A 73 -10.25 -2.29 -8.59
CA ALA A 73 -9.29 -3.26 -8.08
C ALA A 73 -9.80 -3.95 -6.80
N ALA A 74 -10.32 -3.20 -5.82
CA ALA A 74 -10.87 -3.71 -4.58
C ALA A 74 -12.04 -4.68 -4.81
N LEU A 75 -12.91 -4.42 -5.79
CA LEU A 75 -13.97 -5.36 -6.19
C LEU A 75 -13.41 -6.67 -6.76
N ALA A 76 -12.36 -6.59 -7.59
CA ALA A 76 -11.67 -7.77 -8.11
C ALA A 76 -10.99 -8.58 -7.00
N TYR A 77 -10.34 -7.88 -6.06
CA TYR A 77 -9.74 -8.48 -4.87
C TYR A 77 -10.79 -9.17 -3.99
N ALA A 78 -11.93 -8.54 -3.72
CA ALA A 78 -12.99 -9.10 -2.90
C ALA A 78 -13.56 -10.40 -3.49
N GLU A 79 -13.73 -10.49 -4.82
CA GLU A 79 -14.14 -11.73 -5.47
C GLU A 79 -13.07 -12.82 -5.33
N LEU A 80 -11.82 -12.50 -5.67
CA LEU A 80 -10.74 -13.49 -5.64
C LEU A 80 -10.41 -13.95 -4.21
N SER A 81 -10.43 -13.05 -3.22
CA SER A 81 -10.13 -13.37 -1.82
C SER A 81 -11.21 -14.22 -1.15
N THR A 82 -12.48 -14.01 -1.51
CA THR A 82 -13.58 -14.82 -0.98
C THR A 82 -13.64 -16.21 -1.61
N MET A 83 -13.11 -16.36 -2.84
CA MET A 83 -12.96 -17.66 -3.52
C MET A 83 -11.71 -18.44 -3.09
N MET A 84 -10.60 -17.73 -2.84
CA MET A 84 -9.29 -18.28 -2.49
C MET A 84 -8.82 -17.67 -1.16
N PRO A 85 -9.38 -18.10 -0.01
CA PRO A 85 -9.07 -17.54 1.30
C PRO A 85 -7.73 -18.05 1.85
N ALA A 86 -6.66 -17.91 1.06
CA ALA A 86 -5.30 -18.29 1.40
C ALA A 86 -4.43 -17.04 1.60
N ALA A 87 -3.49 -17.09 2.53
CA ALA A 87 -2.53 -16.01 2.71
C ALA A 87 -1.65 -15.85 1.45
N GLY A 88 -1.57 -14.63 0.91
CA GLY A 88 -0.64 -14.29 -0.18
C GLY A 88 -1.18 -13.37 -1.29
N SER A 89 -2.41 -12.89 -1.19
CA SER A 89 -2.91 -11.74 -1.97
C SER A 89 -2.69 -11.92 -3.50
N ALA A 90 -2.29 -10.87 -4.21
CA ALA A 90 -2.10 -10.88 -5.67
C ALA A 90 -1.15 -11.98 -6.18
N TYR A 91 -0.12 -12.34 -5.41
CA TYR A 91 0.80 -13.43 -5.76
C TYR A 91 0.05 -14.76 -5.87
N THR A 92 -0.70 -15.12 -4.83
CA THR A 92 -1.45 -16.39 -4.77
C THR A 92 -2.50 -16.46 -5.87
N TYR A 93 -3.24 -15.36 -6.11
CA TYR A 93 -4.24 -15.32 -7.18
C TYR A 93 -3.62 -15.47 -8.57
N SER A 94 -2.50 -14.78 -8.81
CA SER A 94 -1.76 -14.88 -10.06
C SER A 94 -1.22 -16.30 -10.27
N TYR A 95 -0.76 -16.98 -9.22
CA TYR A 95 -0.28 -18.36 -9.31
C TYR A 95 -1.41 -19.34 -9.61
N ALA A 96 -2.56 -19.20 -8.95
CA ALA A 96 -3.70 -20.09 -9.19
C ALA A 96 -4.30 -19.91 -10.60
N VAL A 97 -4.36 -18.67 -11.11
CA VAL A 97 -5.10 -18.35 -12.33
C VAL A 97 -4.21 -18.21 -13.57
N LEU A 98 -3.11 -17.47 -13.47
CA LEU A 98 -2.25 -17.07 -14.60
C LEU A 98 -1.07 -18.03 -14.79
N GLY A 99 -0.45 -18.46 -13.70
CA GLY A 99 0.65 -19.44 -13.68
C GLY A 99 1.92 -18.91 -13.02
N GLU A 100 2.90 -19.80 -12.87
CA GLU A 100 4.13 -19.60 -12.10
C GLU A 100 4.95 -18.38 -12.55
N LEU A 101 5.12 -18.15 -13.86
CA LEU A 101 5.92 -17.00 -14.35
C LEU A 101 5.28 -15.66 -13.98
N PHE A 102 3.96 -15.54 -14.17
CA PHE A 102 3.21 -14.33 -13.79
C PHE A 102 3.21 -14.15 -12.28
N ALA A 103 3.01 -15.23 -11.53
CA ALA A 103 3.10 -15.20 -10.06
C ALA A 103 4.48 -14.73 -9.59
N TRP A 104 5.56 -15.21 -10.21
CA TRP A 104 6.91 -14.77 -9.90
C TRP A 104 7.10 -13.27 -10.13
N ILE A 105 6.71 -12.76 -11.31
CA ILE A 105 6.83 -11.33 -11.65
C ILE A 105 6.05 -10.47 -10.66
N VAL A 106 4.82 -10.89 -10.32
CA VAL A 106 3.98 -10.21 -9.32
C VAL A 106 4.62 -10.26 -7.94
N GLY A 107 5.04 -11.43 -7.46
CA GLY A 107 5.68 -11.58 -6.14
C GLY A 107 6.99 -10.80 -6.02
N TRP A 108 7.80 -10.79 -7.08
CA TRP A 108 9.03 -9.99 -7.17
C TRP A 108 8.75 -8.49 -7.13
N SER A 109 7.66 -8.04 -7.76
CA SER A 109 7.21 -6.65 -7.70
C SER A 109 6.63 -6.29 -6.32
N LEU A 110 5.86 -7.18 -5.69
CA LEU A 110 5.33 -6.99 -4.33
C LEU A 110 6.48 -6.82 -3.31
N ILE A 111 7.55 -7.62 -3.40
CA ILE A 111 8.70 -7.50 -2.50
C ILE A 111 9.30 -6.07 -2.53
N LEU A 112 9.47 -5.52 -3.74
CA LEU A 112 9.96 -4.16 -3.92
C LEU A 112 8.94 -3.14 -3.42
N GLU A 113 7.68 -3.28 -3.83
CA GLU A 113 6.57 -2.42 -3.43
C GLU A 113 6.49 -2.27 -1.91
N TYR A 114 6.33 -3.38 -1.16
CA TYR A 114 6.19 -3.31 0.29
C TYR A 114 7.41 -2.61 0.94
N SER A 115 8.62 -2.85 0.43
CA SER A 115 9.84 -2.17 0.90
C SER A 115 9.76 -0.65 0.71
N LEU A 116 9.33 -0.22 -0.48
CA LEU A 116 9.21 1.19 -0.84
C LEU A 116 8.06 1.87 -0.11
N VAL A 117 6.94 1.18 0.11
CA VAL A 117 5.82 1.69 0.91
C VAL A 117 6.26 1.93 2.35
N VAL A 118 6.93 0.97 2.98
CA VAL A 118 7.46 1.14 4.34
C VAL A 118 8.41 2.34 4.41
N SER A 119 9.28 2.50 3.41
CA SER A 119 10.20 3.63 3.33
C SER A 119 9.45 4.96 3.20
N ALA A 120 8.49 5.05 2.27
CA ALA A 120 7.68 6.25 2.03
C ALA A 120 6.83 6.62 3.25
N VAL A 121 6.21 5.63 3.89
CA VAL A 121 5.41 5.87 5.11
C VAL A 121 6.29 6.40 6.24
N ALA A 122 7.50 5.88 6.41
CA ALA A 122 8.45 6.35 7.42
C ALA A 122 8.91 7.79 7.16
N VAL A 123 9.15 8.17 5.90
CA VAL A 123 9.46 9.56 5.52
C VAL A 123 8.28 10.49 5.81
N GLY A 124 7.05 10.08 5.49
CA GLY A 124 5.84 10.84 5.85
C GLY A 124 5.65 10.99 7.36
N TRP A 125 5.87 9.91 8.13
CA TRP A 125 5.86 9.95 9.59
C TRP A 125 6.90 10.93 10.14
N SER A 126 8.11 10.92 9.58
CA SER A 126 9.17 11.85 9.95
C SER A 126 8.75 13.31 9.77
N GLY A 127 8.08 13.63 8.65
CA GLY A 127 7.59 14.98 8.40
C GLY A 127 6.70 15.51 9.53
N TYR A 128 5.73 14.70 9.95
CA TYR A 128 4.85 15.01 11.06
C TYR A 128 5.53 14.94 12.43
N ALA A 129 6.50 14.04 12.63
CA ALA A 129 7.25 13.95 13.87
C ALA A 129 8.12 15.20 14.10
N VAL A 130 8.82 15.66 13.07
CA VAL A 130 9.60 16.90 13.12
C VAL A 130 8.69 18.10 13.35
N GLY A 131 7.56 18.17 12.64
CA GLY A 131 6.54 19.20 12.85
C GLY A 131 5.97 19.24 14.26
N PHE A 132 5.65 18.08 14.82
CA PHE A 132 5.18 17.92 16.19
C PHE A 132 6.23 18.38 17.21
N LEU A 133 7.50 17.98 17.04
CA LEU A 133 8.60 18.41 17.92
C LEU A 133 8.79 19.93 17.87
N SER A 134 8.80 20.52 16.67
CA SER A 134 8.92 21.98 16.49
C SER A 134 7.75 22.72 17.15
N GLY A 135 6.52 22.18 17.05
CA GLY A 135 5.36 22.72 17.76
C GLY A 135 5.46 22.67 19.30
N MET A 136 6.35 21.85 19.86
CA MET A 136 6.70 21.83 21.29
C MET A 136 7.94 22.68 21.62
N GLY A 137 8.51 23.39 20.65
CA GLY A 137 9.74 24.19 20.80
C GLY A 137 11.03 23.36 20.67
N ILE A 138 10.95 22.14 20.13
CA ILE A 138 12.11 21.27 19.91
C ILE A 138 12.40 21.23 18.40
N ASP A 139 13.35 22.05 17.96
CA ASP A 139 13.76 22.08 16.55
C ASP A 139 14.89 21.09 16.28
N LEU A 140 14.65 20.18 15.33
CA LEU A 140 15.65 19.23 14.90
C LEU A 140 16.53 19.86 13.80
N PRO A 141 17.87 19.75 13.87
CA PRO A 141 18.73 20.26 12.82
C PRO A 141 18.42 19.65 11.44
N ILE A 142 18.45 20.46 10.39
CA ILE A 142 18.08 20.04 9.03
C ILE A 142 18.87 18.82 8.52
N TRP A 143 20.15 18.71 8.89
CA TRP A 143 21.01 17.60 8.52
C TRP A 143 20.54 16.24 9.09
N LEU A 144 19.76 16.24 10.19
CA LEU A 144 19.13 15.05 10.76
C LEU A 144 17.65 14.87 10.36
N ALA A 145 16.99 15.93 9.94
CA ALA A 145 15.56 15.90 9.65
C ALA A 145 15.26 15.44 8.21
N VAL A 146 16.17 15.68 7.27
CA VAL A 146 15.94 15.45 5.83
C VAL A 146 17.16 14.80 5.18
N GLY A 147 16.92 14.02 4.13
CA GLY A 147 17.96 13.39 3.33
C GLY A 147 18.77 14.38 2.47
N PRO A 148 19.83 13.91 1.78
CA PRO A 148 20.79 14.74 1.06
C PRO A 148 20.25 15.41 -0.20
N HIS A 149 18.99 15.14 -0.55
CA HIS A 149 18.28 15.74 -1.67
C HIS A 149 17.76 17.15 -1.36
N VAL A 150 17.77 17.58 -0.09
CA VAL A 150 17.54 18.96 0.35
C VAL A 150 18.86 19.57 0.78
N GLU A 151 19.12 20.82 0.41
CA GLU A 151 20.32 21.55 0.79
C GLU A 151 20.49 21.57 2.32
N GLY A 152 21.66 21.17 2.82
CA GLY A 152 21.94 21.04 4.25
C GLY A 152 21.41 19.74 4.89
N GLY A 153 20.61 18.94 4.18
CA GLY A 153 20.20 17.60 4.59
C GLY A 153 21.34 16.59 4.48
N LEU A 154 21.42 15.63 5.41
CA LEU A 154 22.38 14.52 5.36
C LEU A 154 21.64 13.18 5.40
N ILE A 155 20.75 13.01 6.37
CA ILE A 155 19.95 11.81 6.53
C ILE A 155 18.64 12.14 7.25
N ASN A 156 17.54 11.52 6.82
CA ASN A 156 16.30 11.54 7.56
C ASN A 156 16.37 10.54 8.74
N LEU A 157 16.95 10.98 9.86
CA LEU A 157 17.14 10.15 11.05
C LEU A 157 15.81 9.74 11.71
N PRO A 158 14.78 10.59 11.83
CA PRO A 158 13.51 10.16 12.41
C PRO A 158 12.84 9.03 11.60
N ALA A 159 12.91 9.04 10.27
CA ALA A 159 12.40 7.94 9.45
C ALA A 159 13.15 6.62 9.72
N VAL A 160 14.48 6.67 9.83
CA VAL A 160 15.31 5.51 10.21
C VAL A 160 14.92 5.00 11.60
N PHE A 161 14.74 5.92 12.54
CA PHE A 161 14.39 5.61 13.94
C PHE A 161 13.05 4.88 14.06
N ILE A 162 11.99 5.37 13.39
CA ILE A 162 10.68 4.71 13.48
C ILE A 162 10.68 3.32 12.84
N ILE A 163 11.43 3.12 11.74
CA ILE A 163 11.61 1.80 11.13
C ILE A 163 12.27 0.84 12.13
N ALA A 164 13.30 1.30 12.86
CA ALA A 164 13.96 0.48 13.88
C ALA A 164 13.01 0.08 15.02
N ILE A 165 12.16 1.00 15.49
CA ILE A 165 11.14 0.72 16.50
C ILE A 165 10.16 -0.35 16.01
N VAL A 166 9.53 -0.13 14.85
CA VAL A 166 8.51 -1.05 14.31
C VAL A 166 9.11 -2.41 14.00
N THR A 167 10.34 -2.44 13.47
CA THR A 167 11.10 -3.67 13.25
C THR A 167 11.37 -4.40 14.57
N GLY A 168 11.80 -3.68 15.61
CA GLY A 168 12.01 -4.23 16.95
C GLY A 168 10.75 -4.86 17.51
N MET A 169 9.60 -4.17 17.39
CA MET A 169 8.29 -4.70 17.78
C MET A 169 7.97 -6.01 17.04
N LEU A 170 8.15 -6.06 15.71
CA LEU A 170 7.96 -7.28 14.94
C LEU A 170 8.88 -8.42 15.39
N LEU A 171 10.16 -8.15 15.66
CA LEU A 171 11.12 -9.16 16.13
C LEU A 171 10.82 -9.66 17.57
N LEU A 172 10.16 -8.85 18.38
CA LEU A 172 9.62 -9.27 19.68
C LEU A 172 8.39 -10.18 19.53
N GLY A 173 7.81 -10.28 18.33
CA GLY A 173 6.61 -11.07 18.06
C GLY A 173 5.35 -10.37 18.58
N THR A 174 5.37 -9.04 18.72
CA THR A 174 4.17 -8.29 19.14
C THR A 174 3.11 -8.45 18.07
N ARG A 175 2.04 -9.19 18.40
CA ARG A 175 0.82 -9.18 17.61
C ARG A 175 0.00 -7.99 18.07
N GLU A 176 -0.33 -7.08 17.15
CA GLU A 176 -1.25 -6.01 17.50
C GLU A 176 -2.61 -6.59 17.88
N SER A 177 -3.14 -6.13 19.02
CA SER A 177 -4.51 -6.41 19.38
C SER A 177 -5.42 -5.73 18.38
N ALA A 178 -6.41 -6.44 17.84
CA ALA A 178 -7.40 -5.85 16.94
C ALA A 178 -8.11 -4.64 17.59
N THR A 179 -8.21 -4.62 18.93
CA THR A 179 -8.72 -3.48 19.71
C THR A 179 -7.78 -2.28 19.67
N LEU A 180 -6.46 -2.50 19.82
CA LEU A 180 -5.47 -1.41 19.73
C LEU A 180 -5.47 -0.80 18.34
N ASN A 181 -5.47 -1.64 17.29
CA ASN A 181 -5.58 -1.16 15.92
C ASN A 181 -6.86 -0.34 15.71
N ALA A 182 -8.02 -0.79 16.20
CA ALA A 182 -9.26 -0.03 16.11
C ALA A 182 -9.18 1.33 16.81
N ILE A 183 -8.55 1.42 17.98
CA ILE A 183 -8.32 2.70 18.70
C ILE A 183 -7.44 3.63 17.85
N LEU A 184 -6.34 3.12 17.30
CA LEU A 184 -5.40 3.91 16.47
C LEU A 184 -6.06 4.40 15.18
N VAL A 185 -6.99 3.62 14.61
CA VAL A 185 -7.84 4.03 13.48
C VAL A 185 -8.76 5.18 13.88
N VAL A 186 -9.43 5.09 15.02
CA VAL A 186 -10.30 6.18 15.50
C VAL A 186 -9.50 7.46 15.73
N ILE A 187 -8.27 7.37 16.26
CA ILE A 187 -7.38 8.54 16.47
C ILE A 187 -7.03 9.21 15.13
N LYS A 188 -6.63 8.48 14.09
CA LYS A 188 -6.30 9.10 12.80
C LYS A 188 -7.53 9.65 12.07
N ILE A 189 -8.68 8.97 12.18
CA ILE A 189 -9.93 9.46 11.59
C ILE A 189 -10.42 10.73 12.29
N SER A 190 -10.32 10.79 13.64
CA SER A 190 -10.72 11.99 14.37
C SER A 190 -9.89 13.20 14.01
N ALA A 191 -8.59 13.04 13.77
CA ALA A 191 -7.73 14.12 13.30
C ALA A 191 -8.14 14.66 11.92
N LEU A 192 -8.50 13.79 10.98
CA LEU A 192 -8.97 14.20 9.65
C LEU A 192 -10.37 14.85 9.71
N VAL A 193 -11.27 14.34 10.53
CA VAL A 193 -12.59 14.96 10.74
C VAL A 193 -12.44 16.33 11.41
N LEU A 194 -11.57 16.45 12.41
CA LEU A 194 -11.27 17.73 13.06
C LEU A 194 -10.66 18.73 12.08
N PHE A 195 -9.71 18.29 11.24
CA PHE A 195 -9.16 19.12 10.17
C PHE A 195 -10.27 19.67 9.27
N VAL A 196 -11.15 18.80 8.77
CA VAL A 196 -12.27 19.22 7.90
C VAL A 196 -13.18 20.22 8.63
N ALA A 197 -13.57 19.92 9.87
CA ALA A 197 -14.47 20.77 10.65
C ALA A 197 -13.92 22.18 10.91
N VAL A 198 -12.60 22.30 11.15
CA VAL A 198 -11.94 23.58 11.47
C VAL A 198 -11.53 24.35 10.21
N ALA A 199 -11.22 23.65 9.14
CA ALA A 199 -10.83 24.26 7.87
C ALA A 199 -12.05 24.76 7.06
N LEU A 200 -13.21 24.09 7.15
CA LEU A 200 -14.40 24.43 6.36
C LEU A 200 -14.91 25.88 6.52
N PRO A 201 -14.91 26.48 7.73
CA PRO A 201 -15.26 27.89 7.91
C PRO A 201 -14.31 28.88 7.20
N ASN A 202 -13.10 28.45 6.87
CA ASN A 202 -12.09 29.26 6.17
C ASN A 202 -12.07 28.96 4.66
N PHE A 203 -13.11 28.30 4.14
CA PHE A 203 -13.19 27.92 2.73
C PHE A 203 -13.37 29.15 1.84
N ASP A 204 -12.43 29.37 0.93
CA ASP A 204 -12.51 30.38 -0.12
C ASP A 204 -12.52 29.71 -1.50
N SER A 205 -13.61 29.92 -2.25
CA SER A 205 -13.75 29.43 -3.63
C SER A 205 -12.70 30.02 -4.59
N ALA A 206 -12.10 31.17 -4.28
CA ALA A 206 -11.04 31.77 -5.09
C ALA A 206 -9.78 30.87 -5.15
N ASN A 207 -9.55 30.03 -4.13
CA ASN A 207 -8.45 29.07 -4.13
C ASN A 207 -8.59 27.98 -5.22
N PHE A 208 -9.78 27.83 -5.80
CA PHE A 208 -10.04 26.94 -6.94
C PHE A 208 -9.73 27.59 -8.29
N THR A 209 -9.29 28.84 -8.33
CA THR A 209 -8.98 29.55 -9.58
C THR A 209 -7.51 29.95 -9.64
N PRO A 210 -6.76 29.55 -10.69
CA PRO A 210 -7.14 28.62 -11.77
C PRO A 210 -7.29 27.17 -11.28
N PHE A 211 -8.34 26.45 -11.73
CA PHE A 211 -8.63 25.11 -11.22
C PHE A 211 -7.63 24.06 -11.69
N MET A 212 -7.23 24.14 -12.96
CA MET A 212 -6.38 23.15 -13.61
C MET A 212 -5.18 23.85 -14.28
N PRO A 213 -4.29 24.47 -13.49
CA PRO A 213 -3.18 25.29 -14.02
C PRO A 213 -2.20 24.49 -14.88
N HIS A 214 -2.06 23.19 -14.61
CA HIS A 214 -1.17 22.28 -15.33
C HIS A 214 -1.92 21.39 -16.36
N GLY A 215 -3.21 21.66 -16.60
CA GLY A 215 -4.05 20.84 -17.47
C GLY A 215 -4.36 19.45 -16.92
N PHE A 216 -5.11 18.66 -17.68
CA PHE A 216 -5.46 17.29 -17.30
C PHE A 216 -4.23 16.36 -17.37
N GLY A 217 -3.33 16.64 -18.31
CA GLY A 217 -2.21 15.75 -18.65
C GLY A 217 -2.69 14.51 -19.40
N GLY A 218 -1.93 14.09 -20.42
CA GLY A 218 -2.15 12.80 -21.10
C GLY A 218 -1.26 11.70 -20.51
N PRO A 219 -1.45 10.43 -20.92
CA PRO A 219 -0.44 9.40 -20.70
C PRO A 219 0.92 9.91 -21.19
N LEU A 220 1.99 9.73 -20.41
CA LEU A 220 3.36 10.24 -20.64
C LEU A 220 3.63 11.70 -20.25
N VAL A 221 2.61 12.47 -19.83
CA VAL A 221 2.82 13.83 -19.27
C VAL A 221 3.07 13.71 -17.77
N GLN A 222 4.17 14.27 -17.28
CA GLN A 222 4.62 14.14 -15.88
C GLN A 222 4.08 15.24 -14.94
N THR A 223 3.17 16.08 -15.42
CA THR A 223 2.51 17.15 -14.66
C THR A 223 1.02 17.19 -15.01
N GLY A 224 0.18 17.75 -14.13
CA GLY A 224 -1.27 17.78 -14.30
C GLY A 224 -2.01 16.67 -13.55
N VAL A 225 -3.32 16.58 -13.79
CA VAL A 225 -4.24 15.68 -13.07
C VAL A 225 -3.81 14.21 -13.15
N MET A 226 -3.40 13.72 -14.33
CA MET A 226 -3.03 12.31 -14.50
C MET A 226 -1.74 11.94 -13.75
N ALA A 227 -0.73 12.81 -13.76
CA ALA A 227 0.51 12.60 -13.03
C ALA A 227 0.27 12.64 -11.51
N ALA A 228 -0.53 13.60 -11.04
CA ALA A 228 -0.95 13.65 -9.65
C ALA A 228 -1.75 12.41 -9.25
N ALA A 229 -2.67 11.93 -10.08
CA ALA A 229 -3.46 10.72 -9.83
C ALA A 229 -2.56 9.49 -9.71
N ALA A 230 -1.56 9.37 -10.57
CA ALA A 230 -0.58 8.28 -10.52
C ALA A 230 0.28 8.31 -9.25
N ILE A 231 0.59 9.47 -8.66
CA ILE A 231 1.28 9.58 -7.37
C ILE A 231 0.32 9.32 -6.20
N ILE A 232 -0.84 9.99 -6.18
CA ILE A 232 -1.87 9.90 -5.14
C ILE A 232 -2.47 8.50 -5.04
N PHE A 233 -2.38 7.69 -6.09
CA PHE A 233 -2.70 6.26 -6.06
C PHE A 233 -2.15 5.55 -4.82
N PHE A 234 -0.96 5.97 -4.34
CA PHE A 234 -0.36 5.53 -3.09
C PHE A 234 -1.28 5.63 -1.86
N ALA A 235 -2.14 6.65 -1.81
CA ALA A 235 -3.06 6.86 -0.68
C ALA A 235 -4.09 5.74 -0.54
N PHE A 236 -4.37 4.99 -1.60
CA PHE A 236 -5.41 3.97 -1.59
C PHE A 236 -4.89 2.56 -1.24
N TYR A 237 -3.65 2.45 -0.77
CA TYR A 237 -3.01 1.15 -0.51
C TYR A 237 -3.54 0.49 0.75
N GLY A 238 -3.42 -0.84 0.87
CA GLY A 238 -3.64 -1.51 2.14
C GLY A 238 -5.01 -2.18 2.28
N PHE A 239 -5.94 -2.01 1.34
CA PHE A 239 -7.12 -2.90 1.28
C PHE A 239 -6.72 -4.35 0.95
N ASP A 240 -5.62 -4.54 0.22
CA ASP A 240 -5.03 -5.84 -0.08
C ASP A 240 -4.42 -6.51 1.17
N ALA A 241 -4.03 -5.74 2.19
CA ALA A 241 -3.60 -6.28 3.48
C ALA A 241 -4.75 -7.06 4.16
N ILE A 242 -6.00 -6.65 3.96
CA ILE A 242 -7.19 -7.39 4.45
C ILE A 242 -7.27 -8.76 3.78
N ALA A 243 -6.94 -8.85 2.49
CA ALA A 243 -6.90 -10.12 1.78
C ALA A 243 -5.82 -11.07 2.33
N THR A 244 -4.72 -10.55 2.88
CA THR A 244 -3.73 -11.39 3.57
C THR A 244 -4.22 -11.93 4.91
N ALA A 245 -5.24 -11.31 5.53
CA ALA A 245 -5.84 -11.73 6.79
C ALA A 245 -6.99 -12.75 6.61
N ALA A 246 -7.17 -13.29 5.40
CA ALA A 246 -8.24 -14.24 5.08
C ALA A 246 -8.28 -15.47 5.99
N GLU A 247 -7.13 -16.01 6.38
CA GLU A 247 -7.02 -17.19 7.26
C GLU A 247 -7.46 -16.90 8.71
N GLU A 248 -7.44 -15.64 9.14
CA GLU A 248 -7.81 -15.19 10.49
C GLU A 248 -9.26 -14.70 10.57
N ALA A 249 -9.97 -14.63 9.44
CA ALA A 249 -11.36 -14.20 9.38
C ALA A 249 -12.32 -15.32 9.85
N LYS A 250 -13.31 -14.95 10.67
CA LYS A 250 -14.35 -15.85 11.18
C LYS A 250 -15.28 -16.33 10.08
N ASP A 251 -15.79 -15.41 9.27
CA ASP A 251 -16.54 -15.71 8.06
C ASP A 251 -15.86 -15.04 6.84
N PRO A 252 -14.85 -15.69 6.23
CA PRO A 252 -14.10 -15.12 5.12
C PRO A 252 -14.99 -14.77 3.91
N LYS A 253 -16.13 -15.45 3.72
CA LYS A 253 -17.02 -15.24 2.57
C LYS A 253 -17.68 -13.87 2.59
N ARG A 254 -18.07 -13.41 3.79
CA ARG A 254 -18.74 -12.13 4.00
C ARG A 254 -17.79 -11.06 4.51
N ASP A 255 -17.03 -11.39 5.54
CA ASP A 255 -16.27 -10.40 6.31
C ASP A 255 -15.12 -9.80 5.48
N LEU A 256 -14.50 -10.57 4.58
CA LEU A 256 -13.47 -10.04 3.65
C LEU A 256 -14.05 -9.04 2.66
N ALA A 257 -15.19 -9.36 2.04
CA ALA A 257 -15.83 -8.47 1.08
C ALA A 257 -16.24 -7.14 1.74
N ILE A 258 -16.84 -7.19 2.92
CA ILE A 258 -17.20 -6.00 3.71
C ILE A 258 -15.94 -5.21 4.10
N GLY A 259 -14.88 -5.89 4.55
CA GLY A 259 -13.62 -5.25 4.92
C GLY A 259 -12.99 -4.51 3.74
N ILE A 260 -12.80 -5.18 2.60
CA ILE A 260 -12.14 -4.64 1.40
C ILE A 260 -12.95 -3.51 0.79
N VAL A 261 -14.23 -3.75 0.47
CA VAL A 261 -15.05 -2.75 -0.22
C VAL A 261 -15.45 -1.61 0.74
N GLY A 262 -15.80 -1.95 1.98
CA GLY A 262 -16.22 -0.96 2.98
C GLY A 262 -15.09 0.00 3.35
N SER A 263 -13.87 -0.49 3.57
CA SER A 263 -12.73 0.38 3.85
C SER A 263 -12.40 1.29 2.67
N MET A 264 -12.47 0.78 1.43
CA MET A 264 -12.25 1.57 0.22
C MET A 264 -13.25 2.73 0.09
N VAL A 265 -14.54 2.46 0.27
CA VAL A 265 -15.59 3.49 0.18
C VAL A 265 -15.38 4.58 1.24
N VAL A 266 -15.15 4.18 2.49
CA VAL A 266 -14.95 5.12 3.60
C VAL A 266 -13.73 5.99 3.36
N CYS A 267 -12.60 5.40 2.96
CA CYS A 267 -11.37 6.17 2.72
C CYS A 267 -11.49 7.09 1.51
N THR A 268 -12.13 6.64 0.42
CA THR A 268 -12.35 7.48 -0.77
C THR A 268 -13.17 8.73 -0.43
N ALA A 269 -14.29 8.57 0.29
CA ALA A 269 -15.12 9.69 0.71
C ALA A 269 -14.35 10.66 1.62
N LEU A 270 -13.60 10.12 2.58
CA LEU A 270 -12.77 10.90 3.48
C LEU A 270 -11.71 11.71 2.72
N TYR A 271 -11.04 11.10 1.74
CA TYR A 271 -9.97 11.75 0.98
C TYR A 271 -10.46 12.87 0.10
N ILE A 272 -11.60 12.68 -0.58
CA ILE A 272 -12.23 13.73 -1.38
C ILE A 272 -12.62 14.90 -0.47
N GLY A 273 -13.20 14.62 0.71
CA GLY A 273 -13.53 15.66 1.69
C GLY A 273 -12.31 16.43 2.17
N VAL A 274 -11.28 15.73 2.65
CA VAL A 274 -10.03 16.34 3.13
C VAL A 274 -9.36 17.15 2.01
N ALA A 275 -9.29 16.62 0.80
CA ALA A 275 -8.67 17.31 -0.32
C ALA A 275 -9.43 18.58 -0.73
N ALA A 276 -10.77 18.53 -0.75
CA ALA A 276 -11.59 19.67 -1.12
C ALA A 276 -11.45 20.78 -0.08
N THR A 277 -11.46 20.40 1.19
CA THR A 277 -11.31 21.34 2.29
C THR A 277 -9.89 21.90 2.38
N ALA A 278 -8.84 21.10 2.12
CA ALA A 278 -7.47 21.59 2.12
C ALA A 278 -7.21 22.65 1.04
N VAL A 279 -7.63 22.37 -0.20
CA VAL A 279 -7.53 23.31 -1.32
C VAL A 279 -8.42 24.54 -1.08
N GLY A 280 -9.62 24.36 -0.53
CA GLY A 280 -10.51 25.48 -0.24
C GLY A 280 -10.02 26.39 0.88
N ALA A 281 -9.34 25.83 1.89
CA ALA A 281 -8.90 26.60 3.06
C ALA A 281 -7.55 27.31 2.88
N ALA A 282 -6.72 26.91 1.90
CA ALA A 282 -5.43 27.53 1.66
C ALA A 282 -4.98 27.42 0.19
N PRO A 283 -4.26 28.41 -0.35
CA PRO A 283 -3.65 28.31 -1.68
C PRO A 283 -2.68 27.14 -1.76
N VAL A 284 -2.71 26.39 -2.87
CA VAL A 284 -1.86 25.20 -3.08
C VAL A 284 -0.37 25.47 -2.82
N ALA A 285 0.13 26.62 -3.28
CA ALA A 285 1.53 27.02 -3.12
C ALA A 285 1.98 27.14 -1.65
N SER A 286 1.05 27.33 -0.70
CA SER A 286 1.41 27.44 0.72
C SER A 286 1.66 26.09 1.39
N PHE A 287 1.24 24.98 0.79
CA PHE A 287 1.33 23.66 1.41
C PHE A 287 1.88 22.55 0.52
N SER A 288 2.03 22.76 -0.79
CA SER A 288 2.46 21.71 -1.74
C SER A 288 3.82 21.11 -1.42
N ASP A 289 4.75 21.93 -0.93
CA ASP A 289 6.12 21.52 -0.60
C ASP A 289 6.30 21.15 0.88
N SER A 290 5.22 21.13 1.65
CA SER A 290 5.26 20.80 3.07
C SER A 290 5.37 19.29 3.30
N PRO A 291 6.21 18.83 4.23
CA PRO A 291 6.23 17.43 4.65
C PRO A 291 5.01 17.04 5.54
N GLU A 292 4.24 18.03 6.00
CA GLU A 292 3.02 17.86 6.81
C GLU A 292 1.93 18.88 6.42
N PRO A 293 1.42 18.82 5.17
CA PRO A 293 0.57 19.87 4.59
C PRO A 293 -0.68 20.16 5.41
N LEU A 294 -1.36 19.14 5.95
CA LEU A 294 -2.58 19.36 6.73
C LEU A 294 -2.32 20.10 8.05
N ALA A 295 -1.21 19.79 8.74
CA ALA A 295 -0.83 20.50 9.96
C ALA A 295 -0.37 21.93 9.64
N LEU A 296 0.37 22.13 8.54
CA LEU A 296 0.78 23.45 8.09
C LEU A 296 -0.41 24.36 7.77
N ILE A 297 -1.43 23.85 7.06
CA ILE A 297 -2.66 24.62 6.78
C ILE A 297 -3.30 25.09 8.09
N MET A 298 -3.43 24.21 9.08
CA MET A 298 -3.97 24.60 10.40
C MET A 298 -3.12 25.66 11.10
N ARG A 299 -1.79 25.57 11.04
CA ARG A 299 -0.91 26.61 11.60
C ARG A 299 -1.10 27.95 10.90
N ASN A 300 -1.20 27.95 9.58
CA ASN A 300 -1.40 29.17 8.79
C ASN A 300 -2.76 29.84 9.09
N LEU A 301 -3.78 29.06 9.45
CA LEU A 301 -5.09 29.55 9.88
C LEU A 301 -5.12 29.98 11.37
N GLY A 302 -3.98 29.99 12.06
CA GLY A 302 -3.90 30.33 13.49
C GLY A 302 -4.38 29.21 14.44
N GLN A 303 -4.65 28.02 13.92
CA GLN A 303 -5.18 26.87 14.66
C GLN A 303 -4.05 25.94 15.13
N GLY A 304 -3.06 26.51 15.83
CA GLY A 304 -1.85 25.79 16.27
C GLY A 304 -2.12 24.54 17.12
N ALA A 305 -3.12 24.58 17.99
CA ALA A 305 -3.52 23.41 18.78
C ALA A 305 -4.07 22.26 17.92
N VAL A 306 -4.84 22.58 16.88
CA VAL A 306 -5.38 21.59 15.93
C VAL A 306 -4.26 21.02 15.08
N ALA A 307 -3.32 21.86 14.62
CA ALA A 307 -2.12 21.41 13.92
C ALA A 307 -1.33 20.41 14.76
N GLN A 308 -1.12 20.72 16.04
CA GLN A 308 -0.39 19.86 16.97
C GLN A 308 -1.10 18.54 17.22
N TRP A 309 -2.43 18.55 17.32
CA TRP A 309 -3.23 17.32 17.43
C TRP A 309 -3.11 16.45 16.17
N ILE A 310 -3.21 17.04 14.98
CA ILE A 310 -3.03 16.31 13.71
C ILE A 310 -1.64 15.68 13.68
N ALA A 311 -0.59 16.43 14.00
CA ALA A 311 0.77 15.92 14.03
C ALA A 311 0.96 14.80 15.07
N ALA A 312 0.47 14.99 16.29
CA ALA A 312 0.50 13.95 17.34
C ALA A 312 -0.23 12.67 16.89
N SER A 313 -1.40 12.82 16.28
CA SER A 313 -2.19 11.69 15.78
C SER A 313 -1.43 10.91 14.70
N ALA A 314 -0.73 11.60 13.80
CA ALA A 314 0.08 10.98 12.75
C ALA A 314 1.29 10.25 13.36
N VAL A 315 1.95 10.86 14.35
CA VAL A 315 3.08 10.25 15.08
C VAL A 315 2.66 8.95 15.78
N ILE A 316 1.48 8.91 16.38
CA ILE A 316 0.97 7.76 17.12
C ILE A 316 0.38 6.68 16.16
N ALA A 317 -0.29 7.09 15.09
CA ALA A 317 -1.08 6.17 14.27
C ALA A 317 -0.37 5.65 13.01
N LEU A 318 0.52 6.40 12.36
CA LEU A 318 1.24 5.91 11.16
C LEU A 318 2.15 4.68 11.41
N PRO A 319 2.71 4.44 12.62
CA PRO A 319 3.42 3.20 12.90
C PRO A 319 2.57 1.93 12.63
N THR A 320 1.24 2.01 12.74
CA THR A 320 0.34 0.89 12.38
C THR A 320 0.42 0.54 10.90
N VAL A 321 0.59 1.54 10.03
CA VAL A 321 0.77 1.34 8.58
C VAL A 321 2.11 0.65 8.33
N LEU A 322 3.20 1.14 8.94
CA LEU A 322 4.52 0.51 8.83
C LEU A 322 4.47 -0.95 9.26
N LEU A 323 3.81 -1.25 10.38
CA LEU A 323 3.66 -2.60 10.89
C LEU A 323 2.90 -3.48 9.91
N ALA A 324 1.77 -3.00 9.37
CA ALA A 324 0.95 -3.74 8.42
C ALA A 324 1.73 -4.12 7.14
N PHE A 325 2.48 -3.17 6.56
CA PHE A 325 3.24 -3.43 5.33
C PHE A 325 4.49 -4.30 5.59
N LEU A 326 5.24 -4.10 6.68
CA LEU A 326 6.36 -4.98 7.04
C LEU A 326 5.90 -6.42 7.33
N PHE A 327 4.72 -6.56 7.94
CA PHE A 327 4.11 -7.86 8.18
C PHE A 327 3.63 -8.53 6.88
N GLY A 328 2.94 -7.78 6.00
CA GLY A 328 2.52 -8.25 4.68
C GLY A 328 3.70 -8.72 3.83
N GLN A 329 4.79 -7.93 3.82
CA GLN A 329 6.03 -8.28 3.13
C GLN A 329 6.62 -9.60 3.62
N SER A 330 6.70 -9.77 4.94
CA SER A 330 7.21 -10.99 5.55
C SER A 330 6.40 -12.22 5.11
N ARG A 331 5.07 -12.10 4.96
CA ARG A 331 4.20 -13.17 4.45
C ARG A 331 4.44 -13.49 2.98
N VAL A 332 4.63 -12.48 2.12
CA VAL A 332 4.95 -12.70 0.71
C VAL A 332 6.27 -13.46 0.57
N PHE A 333 7.31 -13.05 1.29
CA PHE A 333 8.60 -13.78 1.32
C PHE A 333 8.45 -15.22 1.77
N LEU A 334 7.69 -15.46 2.85
CA LEU A 334 7.42 -16.81 3.35
C LEU A 334 6.67 -17.65 2.32
N GLY A 335 5.65 -17.11 1.65
CA GLY A 335 4.90 -17.78 0.60
C GLY A 335 5.81 -18.19 -0.57
N MET A 336 6.56 -17.24 -1.13
CA MET A 336 7.48 -17.50 -2.24
C MET A 336 8.61 -18.48 -1.87
N ALA A 337 9.15 -18.39 -0.65
CA ALA A 337 10.19 -19.31 -0.19
C ALA A 337 9.63 -20.72 0.10
N ARG A 338 8.38 -20.83 0.59
CA ARG A 338 7.67 -22.10 0.73
C ARG A 338 7.39 -22.74 -0.62
N ASP A 339 7.07 -21.96 -1.65
CA ASP A 339 6.86 -22.47 -3.01
C ASP A 339 8.17 -22.85 -3.71
N GLY A 340 9.32 -22.59 -3.07
CA GLY A 340 10.63 -22.88 -3.61
C GLY A 340 11.06 -21.89 -4.70
N LEU A 341 10.41 -20.73 -4.79
CA LEU A 341 10.75 -19.62 -5.69
C LEU A 341 11.80 -18.66 -5.10
N LEU A 342 12.01 -18.70 -3.78
CA LEU A 342 13.14 -18.06 -3.10
C LEU A 342 13.91 -19.07 -2.24
N PRO A 343 15.20 -18.79 -1.89
CA PRO A 343 15.98 -19.68 -1.03
C PRO A 343 15.26 -20.02 0.28
N THR A 344 15.11 -21.31 0.56
CA THR A 344 14.36 -21.81 1.74
C THR A 344 14.92 -21.35 3.08
N ARG A 345 16.18 -20.89 3.13
CA ARG A 345 16.77 -20.25 4.32
C ARG A 345 16.02 -18.99 4.73
N LEU A 346 15.42 -18.25 3.78
CA LEU A 346 14.59 -17.08 4.05
C LEU A 346 13.25 -17.45 4.69
N ALA A 347 12.82 -18.71 4.58
CA ALA A 347 11.64 -19.22 5.27
C ALA A 347 11.88 -19.64 6.72
N ARG A 348 13.12 -19.51 7.24
CA ARG A 348 13.43 -19.91 8.62
C ARG A 348 12.75 -18.98 9.61
N ILE A 349 11.88 -19.55 10.42
CA ILE A 349 11.14 -18.85 11.48
C ILE A 349 11.97 -18.90 12.77
N SER A 350 12.02 -17.80 13.52
CA SER A 350 12.64 -17.73 14.85
C SER A 350 11.79 -18.44 15.93
N SER A 351 12.34 -18.59 17.13
CA SER A 351 11.61 -19.15 18.29
C SER A 351 10.35 -18.34 18.66
N ARG A 352 10.27 -17.08 18.23
CA ARG A 352 9.11 -16.18 18.44
C ARG A 352 8.09 -16.23 17.31
N GLY A 353 8.26 -17.10 16.30
CA GLY A 353 7.30 -17.24 15.22
C GLY A 353 7.45 -16.22 14.07
N VAL A 354 8.56 -15.49 14.01
CA VAL A 354 8.80 -14.40 13.03
C VAL A 354 10.01 -14.72 12.14
N PRO A 355 9.97 -14.44 10.82
CA PRO A 355 11.09 -14.64 9.89
C PRO A 355 12.19 -13.58 10.06
N ALA A 356 12.91 -13.64 11.19
CA ALA A 356 13.83 -12.58 11.64
C ALA A 356 14.88 -12.16 10.60
N ILE A 357 15.42 -13.09 9.81
CA ILE A 357 16.44 -12.78 8.78
C ILE A 357 15.87 -11.85 7.72
N VAL A 358 14.69 -12.17 7.19
CA VAL A 358 14.01 -11.37 6.17
C VAL A 358 13.61 -10.02 6.75
N THR A 359 13.07 -10.01 7.97
CA THR A 359 12.66 -8.79 8.66
C THR A 359 13.83 -7.83 8.88
N ILE A 360 14.98 -8.31 9.35
CA ILE A 360 16.19 -7.48 9.57
C ILE A 360 16.76 -6.99 8.24
N PHE A 361 16.91 -7.88 7.25
CA PHE A 361 17.42 -7.49 5.92
C PHE A 361 16.56 -6.40 5.30
N THR A 362 15.25 -6.58 5.34
CA THR A 362 14.27 -5.61 4.86
C THR A 362 14.38 -4.31 5.64
N ALA A 363 14.42 -4.36 6.96
CA ALA A 363 14.52 -3.17 7.81
C ALA A 363 15.76 -2.33 7.48
N VAL A 364 16.92 -2.96 7.28
CA VAL A 364 18.15 -2.26 6.88
C VAL A 364 17.97 -1.60 5.52
N LEU A 365 17.45 -2.33 4.53
CA LEU A 365 17.20 -1.79 3.19
C LEU A 365 16.26 -0.58 3.23
N VAL A 366 15.10 -0.71 3.87
CA VAL A 366 14.09 0.35 3.93
C VAL A 366 14.55 1.53 4.80
N SER A 367 15.37 1.32 5.82
CA SER A 367 16.01 2.41 6.57
C SER A 367 16.95 3.23 5.69
N VAL A 368 17.77 2.58 4.85
CA VAL A 368 18.65 3.29 3.91
C VAL A 368 17.84 4.09 2.90
N LEU A 369 16.80 3.49 2.32
CA LEU A 369 15.92 4.17 1.36
C LEU A 369 15.19 5.36 1.99
N ALA A 370 14.58 5.18 3.17
CA ALA A 370 13.88 6.23 3.89
C ALA A 370 14.80 7.35 4.38
N GLY A 371 16.05 7.02 4.74
CA GLY A 371 17.04 7.99 5.19
C GLY A 371 17.54 8.91 4.08
N LEU A 372 17.59 8.42 2.83
CA LEU A 372 18.29 9.09 1.73
C LEU A 372 17.36 9.61 0.62
N MET A 373 16.28 8.90 0.32
CA MET A 373 15.42 9.20 -0.83
C MET A 373 14.28 10.17 -0.49
N ARG A 374 13.76 10.83 -1.52
CA ARG A 374 12.60 11.69 -1.41
C ARG A 374 11.30 10.89 -1.32
N LEU A 375 10.31 11.45 -0.63
CA LEU A 375 8.99 10.82 -0.47
C LEU A 375 8.31 10.56 -1.82
N ASP A 376 8.35 11.54 -2.74
CA ASP A 376 7.70 11.44 -4.05
C ASP A 376 8.33 10.34 -4.93
N GLU A 377 9.64 10.17 -4.85
CA GLU A 377 10.37 9.10 -5.55
C GLU A 377 10.01 7.72 -5.01
N LEU A 378 9.99 7.57 -3.67
CA LEU A 378 9.61 6.32 -3.00
C LEU A 378 8.16 5.93 -3.33
N ALA A 379 7.24 6.89 -3.24
CA ALA A 379 5.83 6.69 -3.57
C ALA A 379 5.65 6.32 -5.05
N SER A 380 6.32 7.00 -5.97
CA SER A 380 6.24 6.69 -7.40
C SER A 380 6.76 5.29 -7.73
N LEU A 381 7.89 4.88 -7.14
CA LEU A 381 8.44 3.53 -7.34
C LEU A 381 7.53 2.45 -6.72
N ALA A 382 6.92 2.73 -5.57
CA ALA A 382 5.92 1.83 -4.98
C ALA A 382 4.71 1.69 -5.91
N ASN A 383 4.19 2.80 -6.46
CA ASN A 383 3.11 2.84 -7.45
C ASN A 383 3.38 1.94 -8.64
N ALA A 384 4.58 1.94 -9.20
CA ALA A 384 4.91 1.06 -10.31
C ALA A 384 4.69 -0.44 -9.98
N GLY A 385 5.09 -0.88 -8.78
CA GLY A 385 4.90 -2.24 -8.29
C GLY A 385 3.43 -2.61 -8.06
N THR A 386 2.71 -1.78 -7.32
CA THR A 386 1.29 -2.02 -7.01
C THR A 386 0.41 -2.02 -8.26
N LEU A 387 0.68 -1.13 -9.22
CA LEU A 387 -0.05 -1.09 -10.50
C LEU A 387 0.10 -2.42 -11.27
N MET A 388 1.29 -3.03 -11.24
CA MET A 388 1.50 -4.36 -11.84
C MET A 388 0.71 -5.45 -11.10
N ALA A 389 0.68 -5.41 -9.77
CA ALA A 389 -0.10 -6.35 -8.97
C ALA A 389 -1.61 -6.18 -9.21
N PHE A 390 -2.13 -4.96 -9.26
CA PHE A 390 -3.56 -4.72 -9.48
C PHE A 390 -3.97 -5.07 -10.91
N ALA A 391 -3.12 -4.78 -11.91
CA ALA A 391 -3.35 -5.22 -13.28
C ALA A 391 -3.41 -6.76 -13.38
N SER A 392 -2.54 -7.48 -12.66
CA SER A 392 -2.55 -8.95 -12.66
C SER A 392 -3.81 -9.51 -12.00
N VAL A 393 -4.33 -8.87 -10.95
CA VAL A 393 -5.58 -9.24 -10.28
C VAL A 393 -6.78 -8.98 -11.18
N GLY A 394 -6.84 -7.83 -11.85
CA GLY A 394 -7.89 -7.55 -12.85
C GLY A 394 -7.88 -8.57 -13.99
N LEU A 395 -6.69 -8.98 -14.45
CA LEU A 395 -6.53 -10.04 -15.44
C LEU A 395 -6.97 -11.40 -14.89
N ALA A 396 -6.58 -11.74 -13.67
CA ALA A 396 -6.98 -12.98 -13.00
C ALA A 396 -8.52 -13.07 -12.85
N LEU A 397 -9.19 -11.98 -12.50
CA LEU A 397 -10.66 -11.92 -12.45
C LEU A 397 -11.29 -12.30 -13.79
N ILE A 398 -10.87 -11.64 -14.88
CA ILE A 398 -11.39 -11.89 -16.23
C ILE A 398 -11.11 -13.33 -16.67
N VAL A 399 -9.87 -13.79 -16.51
CA VAL A 399 -9.45 -15.13 -16.93
C VAL A 399 -10.20 -16.21 -16.15
N LEU A 400 -10.40 -16.04 -14.85
CA LEU A 400 -11.13 -17.01 -14.02
C LEU A 400 -12.61 -17.05 -14.37
N ARG A 401 -13.23 -15.89 -14.67
CA ARG A 401 -14.63 -15.81 -15.14
C ARG A 401 -14.85 -16.53 -16.46
N ILE A 402 -13.87 -16.51 -17.35
CA ILE A 402 -13.94 -17.18 -18.66
C ILE A 402 -13.64 -18.68 -18.54
N ARG A 403 -12.58 -19.05 -17.81
CA ARG A 403 -12.10 -20.44 -17.74
C ARG A 403 -12.92 -21.33 -16.82
N ASP A 404 -13.43 -20.79 -15.72
CA ASP A 404 -14.20 -21.54 -14.74
C ASP A 404 -15.48 -20.78 -14.34
N PRO A 405 -16.44 -20.61 -15.28
CA PRO A 405 -17.63 -19.80 -15.06
C PRO A 405 -18.55 -20.38 -13.98
N LYS A 406 -18.54 -21.71 -13.77
CA LYS A 406 -19.45 -22.42 -12.86
C LYS A 406 -18.97 -22.46 -11.40
N ARG A 407 -17.72 -22.06 -11.10
CA ARG A 407 -17.20 -22.05 -9.73
C ARG A 407 -18.07 -21.22 -8.78
N ASP A 408 -18.23 -21.70 -7.55
CA ASP A 408 -18.92 -20.94 -6.49
C ASP A 408 -18.16 -19.65 -6.18
N ARG A 409 -18.92 -18.56 -5.99
CA ARG A 409 -18.40 -17.20 -5.78
C ARG A 409 -19.21 -16.53 -4.68
N PRO A 410 -18.72 -16.54 -3.43
CA PRO A 410 -19.43 -15.94 -2.31
C PRO A 410 -19.67 -14.44 -2.50
N PHE A 411 -18.67 -13.72 -2.97
CA PHE A 411 -18.80 -12.36 -3.49
C PHE A 411 -18.62 -12.36 -5.01
N LYS A 412 -19.42 -11.56 -5.71
CA LYS A 412 -19.34 -11.38 -7.17
C LYS A 412 -19.17 -9.90 -7.46
N ALA A 413 -18.06 -9.54 -8.12
CA ALA A 413 -17.85 -8.18 -8.59
C ALA A 413 -18.99 -7.78 -9.54
N PRO A 414 -19.69 -6.65 -9.29
CA PRO A 414 -20.71 -6.16 -10.19
C PRO A 414 -20.05 -5.76 -11.51
N LEU A 415 -20.72 -6.01 -12.64
CA LEU A 415 -20.19 -5.69 -13.97
C LEU A 415 -18.72 -6.15 -14.14
N TRP A 416 -18.42 -7.40 -13.77
CA TRP A 416 -17.06 -7.95 -13.74
C TRP A 416 -16.19 -7.67 -14.99
N PRO A 417 -16.71 -7.60 -16.24
CA PRO A 417 -15.88 -7.25 -17.39
C PRO A 417 -15.40 -5.80 -17.30
N VAL A 418 -16.28 -4.86 -16.91
CA VAL A 418 -15.95 -3.45 -16.74
C VAL A 418 -14.96 -3.29 -15.59
N VAL A 419 -15.21 -3.95 -14.45
CA VAL A 419 -14.31 -3.92 -13.30
C VAL A 419 -12.91 -4.40 -13.68
N GLY A 420 -12.79 -5.55 -14.35
CA GLY A 420 -11.49 -6.08 -14.79
C GLY A 420 -10.80 -5.17 -15.80
N VAL A 421 -11.52 -4.70 -16.83
CA VAL A 421 -10.95 -3.86 -17.89
C VAL A 421 -10.51 -2.49 -17.36
N VAL A 422 -11.34 -1.82 -16.55
CA VAL A 422 -11.00 -0.54 -15.93
C VAL A 422 -9.80 -0.68 -15.00
N THR A 423 -9.73 -1.78 -14.24
CA THR A 423 -8.56 -2.06 -13.40
C THR A 423 -7.29 -2.16 -14.24
N ILE A 424 -7.30 -2.99 -15.30
CA ILE A 424 -6.13 -3.19 -16.16
C ILE A 424 -5.73 -1.91 -16.88
N LEU A 425 -6.67 -1.28 -17.60
CA LEU A 425 -6.39 -0.08 -18.39
C LEU A 425 -6.00 1.10 -17.49
N GLY A 426 -6.70 1.28 -16.37
CA GLY A 426 -6.36 2.30 -15.39
C GLY A 426 -4.94 2.12 -14.84
N CYS A 427 -4.57 0.89 -14.48
CA CYS A 427 -3.22 0.61 -14.00
C CYS A 427 -2.15 0.89 -15.05
N VAL A 428 -2.40 0.51 -16.31
CA VAL A 428 -1.48 0.78 -17.43
C VAL A 428 -1.36 2.28 -17.69
N ILE A 429 -2.47 3.02 -17.71
CA ILE A 429 -2.46 4.47 -17.91
C ILE A 429 -1.70 5.17 -16.79
N PHE A 430 -1.93 4.80 -15.53
CA PHE A 430 -1.21 5.36 -14.39
C PHE A 430 0.27 5.03 -14.46
N PHE A 431 0.65 3.81 -14.85
CA PHE A 431 2.05 3.44 -15.01
C PHE A 431 2.77 4.34 -16.03
N PHE A 432 2.15 4.60 -17.17
CA PHE A 432 2.69 5.51 -18.19
C PHE A 432 2.64 6.99 -17.78
N SER A 433 1.84 7.34 -16.78
CA SER A 433 1.76 8.69 -16.22
C SER A 433 2.77 8.95 -15.09
N LEU A 434 3.43 7.90 -14.57
CA LEU A 434 4.55 8.04 -13.65
C LEU A 434 5.78 8.65 -14.35
N GLN A 435 6.73 9.15 -13.57
CA GLN A 435 8.00 9.66 -14.09
C GLN A 435 8.75 8.58 -14.90
N HIS A 436 9.38 8.96 -16.01
CA HIS A 436 10.13 8.03 -16.87
C HIS A 436 11.26 7.33 -16.12
N ARG A 437 11.90 8.03 -15.18
CA ARG A 437 12.92 7.46 -14.29
C ARG A 437 12.34 6.30 -13.48
N THR A 438 11.13 6.44 -12.94
CA THR A 438 10.42 5.40 -12.20
C THR A 438 10.09 4.20 -13.10
N GLN A 439 9.56 4.45 -14.29
CA GLN A 439 9.26 3.40 -15.28
C GLN A 439 10.53 2.60 -15.63
N PHE A 440 11.63 3.30 -15.88
CA PHE A 440 12.92 2.70 -16.22
C PHE A 440 13.46 1.80 -15.10
N TRP A 441 13.53 2.32 -13.86
CA TRP A 441 14.00 1.53 -12.71
C TRP A 441 13.12 0.33 -12.42
N PHE A 442 11.80 0.49 -12.56
CA PHE A 442 10.87 -0.62 -12.41
C PHE A 442 11.05 -1.72 -13.46
N LEU A 443 11.28 -1.34 -14.73
CA LEU A 443 11.56 -2.30 -15.79
C LEU A 443 12.89 -3.03 -15.54
N ILE A 444 13.94 -2.31 -15.12
CA ILE A 444 15.22 -2.93 -14.73
C ILE A 444 15.01 -3.93 -13.60
N TRP A 445 14.27 -3.56 -12.56
CA TRP A 445 13.97 -4.46 -11.44
C TRP A 445 13.28 -5.75 -11.91
N ASN A 446 12.31 -5.63 -12.81
CA ASN A 446 11.61 -6.80 -13.36
C ASN A 446 12.50 -7.64 -14.28
N VAL A 447 13.38 -7.02 -15.07
CA VAL A 447 14.39 -7.73 -15.87
C VAL A 447 15.32 -8.53 -14.95
N LEU A 448 15.81 -7.94 -13.86
CA LEU A 448 16.59 -8.66 -12.85
C LEU A 448 15.79 -9.82 -12.25
N GLY A 449 14.51 -9.61 -11.94
CA GLY A 449 13.60 -10.65 -11.49
C GLY A 449 13.50 -11.82 -12.47
N ILE A 450 13.38 -11.54 -13.78
CA ILE A 450 13.35 -12.57 -14.82
C ILE A 450 14.68 -13.33 -14.87
N VAL A 451 15.82 -12.64 -14.77
CA VAL A 451 17.14 -13.30 -14.72
C VAL A 451 17.23 -14.24 -13.51
N VAL A 452 16.81 -13.79 -12.32
CA VAL A 452 16.76 -14.63 -11.11
C VAL A 452 15.81 -15.82 -11.28
N TYR A 453 14.67 -15.63 -11.96
CA TYR A 453 13.73 -16.72 -12.25
C TYR A 453 14.36 -17.81 -13.11
N LEU A 454 14.99 -17.41 -14.22
CA LEU A 454 15.63 -18.34 -15.15
C LEU A 454 16.85 -19.04 -14.52
N ALA A 455 17.61 -18.33 -13.69
CA ALA A 455 18.82 -18.87 -13.06
C ALA A 455 18.52 -19.85 -11.91
N TRP A 456 17.48 -19.59 -11.12
CA TRP A 456 17.25 -20.31 -9.86
C TRP A 456 15.82 -20.84 -9.72
N SER A 457 14.81 -19.97 -9.86
CA SER A 457 13.42 -20.26 -9.49
C SER A 457 12.78 -21.37 -10.33
N MET A 458 13.02 -21.38 -11.64
CA MET A 458 12.48 -22.38 -12.57
C MET A 458 12.85 -23.83 -12.18
N ARG A 459 14.09 -24.01 -11.67
CA ARG A 459 14.64 -25.32 -11.29
C ARG A 459 14.25 -25.73 -9.87
N ASN A 460 14.00 -24.75 -9.02
CA ASN A 460 13.80 -24.97 -7.58
C ASN A 460 12.34 -24.95 -7.12
N SER A 461 11.42 -24.48 -7.98
CA SER A 461 9.97 -24.51 -7.74
C SER A 461 9.51 -25.88 -7.29
N ARG A 462 8.69 -25.95 -6.24
CA ARG A 462 8.14 -27.21 -5.73
C ARG A 462 7.28 -27.93 -6.77
N LEU A 463 6.59 -27.20 -7.64
CA LEU A 463 5.83 -27.76 -8.75
C LEU A 463 6.75 -28.27 -9.89
N ALA A 464 8.04 -27.95 -9.87
CA ALA A 464 9.04 -28.51 -10.77
C ALA A 464 9.60 -29.85 -10.28
N LYS A 465 9.60 -30.08 -8.97
CA LYS A 465 10.20 -31.26 -8.36
C LYS A 465 9.16 -32.39 -8.30
N PRO A 466 9.49 -33.62 -8.76
CA PRO A 466 8.60 -34.76 -8.55
C PRO A 466 8.38 -34.95 -7.05
N VAL A 467 7.11 -35.15 -6.66
CA VAL A 467 6.76 -35.54 -5.29
C VAL A 467 7.59 -36.78 -4.95
N PRO A 468 8.35 -36.81 -3.84
CA PRO A 468 8.99 -38.05 -3.43
C PRO A 468 7.90 -39.10 -3.29
N ASN A 469 8.01 -40.19 -4.05
CA ASN A 469 7.19 -41.37 -3.85
C ASN A 469 7.49 -41.84 -2.41
N PHE A 470 6.64 -41.49 -1.45
CA PHE A 470 6.57 -42.24 -0.20
C PHE A 470 5.82 -43.53 -0.54
N ALA A 471 6.55 -44.44 -1.20
CA ALA A 471 6.17 -45.82 -1.33
C ALA A 471 6.82 -46.58 -0.17
N ALA A 472 5.98 -47.35 0.52
CA ALA A 472 6.20 -48.23 1.67
C ALA A 472 6.19 -47.56 3.05
#